data_AF-A0A2N2V256-F1
#
_entry.id   AF-A0A2N2V256-F1
#
_cell.length_a   1.000
_cell.length_b   1.000
_cell.length_c   1.000
_cell.angle_alpha   90.00
_cell.angle_beta   90.00
_cell.angle_gamma   90.00
#
_symmetry.space_group_name_H-M   'P 1'
#
loop_
_entity.id
_entity.type
_entity.pdbx_description
1 polymer ?
#
loop_
_entity_poly.entity_id
_entity_poly.type
_entity_poly.pdbx_seq_one_letter_code
_entity_poly.pdbx_strand_id
1 'polypeptide(L)'
;MKLLILDGSYGATATVRSIAEAGQALGADVAHFALADLPIAPCLGDFACWTQTPGRCRTRDAAPEITQAIHDASLVVFLTPVVFGGYASPLKKLVDRLIPLTDAFFHEQAGMTRHRRRYARYPAMLFIGQAEQPDAETSSLFAELAGGNAINLQTPWFRSLLVAPDDADGQQRVAMAVRAGLTGGPGEPLPRLEPDALAGACRPDQRACGIPPRTASILIGSARPKGSSTSEALARALAADLERAGIASRFVYAISFVKAGRRADNALAELAGSELLIIAAPLYVDGLPALVTRALEQLAEHLQHQRQPLRQVVGLLNCGFPEAAHNRSALRLLRAFAHASELTWAGGLAMGAGEIIHGLPLHRVRLRARAQIRALRRAASDLAAGHGISPEASQDMARPLVPAFLFRWLAPLKWLRMGRAHGIGLRQLHARPLAEAEPPCRRGEAG
;
A
#
# COMPACT_ATOMS: atom_id res chain seq x y z
N MET A 1 23.26 18.71 -7.55
CA MET A 1 22.52 17.50 -7.14
C MET A 1 21.26 17.96 -6.44
N LYS A 2 20.12 17.28 -6.62
CA LYS A 2 18.86 17.64 -5.95
C LYS A 2 18.55 16.65 -4.84
N LEU A 3 18.31 17.14 -3.63
CA LEU A 3 17.84 16.37 -2.48
C LEU A 3 16.38 16.74 -2.21
N LEU A 4 15.50 15.74 -2.21
CA LEU A 4 14.08 15.95 -1.97
C LEU A 4 13.68 15.31 -0.63
N ILE A 5 13.07 16.09 0.25
CA ILE A 5 12.52 15.62 1.53
C ILE A 5 10.99 15.56 1.41
N LEU A 6 10.45 14.34 1.47
CA LEU A 6 9.02 14.05 1.53
C LEU A 6 8.65 13.80 2.99
N ASP A 7 8.12 14.82 3.66
CA ASP A 7 7.89 14.82 5.09
C ASP A 7 6.43 14.52 5.42
N GLY A 8 6.18 13.31 5.92
CA GLY A 8 4.87 12.86 6.38
C GLY A 8 4.60 13.10 7.87
N SER A 9 5.48 13.81 8.58
CA SER A 9 5.29 14.14 9.99
C SER A 9 4.34 15.34 10.17
N TYR A 10 3.86 15.52 11.41
CA TYR A 10 3.02 16.65 11.80
C TYR A 10 3.88 17.69 12.52
N GLY A 11 4.58 18.54 11.75
CA GLY A 11 5.43 19.62 12.28
C GLY A 11 6.91 19.47 11.94
N ALA A 12 7.70 20.50 12.26
CA ALA A 12 9.14 20.47 12.00
C ALA A 12 9.85 19.54 12.99
N THR A 13 10.62 18.58 12.49
CA THR A 13 11.39 17.64 13.32
C THR A 13 12.90 17.93 13.23
N ALA A 14 13.65 17.59 14.29
CA ALA A 14 15.11 17.65 14.26
C ALA A 14 15.69 16.85 13.08
N THR A 15 15.04 15.74 12.72
CA THR A 15 15.38 14.91 11.56
C THR A 15 15.35 15.66 10.23
N VAL A 16 14.33 16.50 9.96
CA VAL A 16 14.29 17.30 8.72
C VAL A 16 15.51 18.22 8.64
N ARG A 17 15.87 18.86 9.76
CA ARG A 17 17.04 19.73 9.84
C ARG A 17 18.33 18.95 9.54
N SER A 18 18.53 17.80 10.18
CA SER A 18 19.71 16.96 9.97
C SER A 18 19.83 16.47 8.52
N ILE A 19 18.72 16.14 7.86
CA ILE A 19 18.71 15.77 6.43
C ILE A 19 19.15 16.96 5.57
N ALA A 20 18.56 18.13 5.79
CA ALA A 20 18.83 19.33 5.01
C ALA A 20 20.29 19.79 5.16
N GLU A 21 20.79 19.87 6.39
CA GLU A 21 22.18 20.25 6.69
C GLU A 21 23.18 19.27 6.06
N ALA A 22 22.91 17.96 6.12
CA ALA A 22 23.77 16.95 5.51
C ALA A 22 23.81 17.08 3.97
N GLY A 23 22.69 17.40 3.33
CA GLY A 23 22.62 17.67 1.89
C GLY A 23 23.33 18.96 1.49
N GLN A 24 23.08 20.05 2.21
CA GLN A 24 23.68 21.36 1.99
C GLN A 24 25.21 21.33 2.15
N ALA A 25 25.71 20.56 3.13
CA ALA A 25 27.15 20.33 3.32
C ALA A 25 27.82 19.64 2.11
N LEU A 26 27.06 19.02 1.21
CA LEU A 26 27.53 18.45 -0.05
C LEU A 26 27.16 19.32 -1.27
N GLY A 27 26.67 20.54 -1.06
CA GLY A 27 26.22 21.43 -2.13
C GLY A 27 24.96 20.97 -2.86
N ALA A 28 24.12 20.14 -2.21
CA ALA A 28 22.84 19.74 -2.79
C ALA A 28 21.82 20.90 -2.70
N ASP A 29 21.04 21.05 -3.77
CA ASP A 29 19.82 21.85 -3.78
C ASP A 29 18.72 21.07 -3.04
N VAL A 30 18.24 21.59 -1.91
CA VAL A 30 17.33 20.90 -0.99
C VAL A 30 15.91 21.43 -1.16
N ALA A 31 14.99 20.55 -1.56
CA ALA A 31 13.56 20.81 -1.58
C ALA A 31 12.85 20.02 -0.49
N HIS A 32 11.88 20.63 0.20
CA HIS A 32 11.09 20.02 1.27
C HIS A 32 9.60 20.18 1.02
N PHE A 33 8.86 19.08 1.13
CA PHE A 33 7.40 19.05 1.04
C PHE A 33 6.82 18.49 2.36
N ALA A 34 6.19 19.35 3.15
CA ALA A 34 5.40 18.97 4.33
C ALA A 34 4.04 18.41 3.89
N LEU A 35 3.93 17.08 3.77
CA LEU A 35 2.81 16.40 3.12
C LEU A 35 1.50 16.47 3.90
N ALA A 36 1.55 16.71 5.21
CA ALA A 36 0.35 16.89 6.04
C ALA A 36 -0.44 18.15 5.64
N ASP A 37 0.27 19.20 5.22
CA ASP A 37 -0.30 20.52 4.91
C ASP A 37 -0.67 20.69 3.44
N LEU A 38 -0.25 19.75 2.58
CA LEU A 38 -0.51 19.83 1.15
C LEU A 38 -1.85 19.19 0.76
N PRO A 39 -2.62 19.81 -0.16
CA PRO A 39 -3.82 19.22 -0.69
C PRO A 39 -3.43 18.05 -1.60
N ILE A 40 -3.48 16.83 -1.06
CA ILE A 40 -3.28 15.58 -1.80
C ILE A 40 -4.52 14.71 -1.60
N ALA A 41 -5.30 14.54 -2.67
CA ALA A 41 -6.44 13.65 -2.69
C ALA A 41 -5.99 12.17 -2.71
N PRO A 42 -6.80 11.26 -2.14
CA PRO A 42 -6.51 9.83 -2.15
C PRO A 42 -6.49 9.25 -3.57
N CYS A 43 -5.70 8.20 -3.78
CA CYS A 43 -5.69 7.47 -5.04
C CYS A 43 -7.01 6.72 -5.27
N LEU A 44 -7.65 6.96 -6.42
CA LEU A 44 -8.90 6.30 -6.79
C LEU A 44 -8.68 4.89 -7.36
N GLY A 45 -7.43 4.53 -7.68
CA GLY A 45 -7.10 3.26 -8.33
C GLY A 45 -7.78 3.10 -9.70
N ASP A 46 -7.99 4.19 -10.43
CA ASP A 46 -8.67 4.21 -11.73
C ASP A 46 -7.76 3.86 -12.92
N PHE A 47 -6.44 3.85 -12.68
CA PHE A 47 -5.39 3.66 -13.70
C PHE A 47 -5.45 4.66 -14.87
N ALA A 48 -6.09 5.83 -14.66
CA ALA A 48 -6.15 6.87 -15.68
C ALA A 48 -4.74 7.41 -16.00
N CYS A 49 -3.84 7.44 -15.01
CA CYS A 49 -2.43 7.78 -15.18
C CYS A 49 -1.63 6.82 -16.06
N TRP A 50 -2.20 5.67 -16.43
CA TRP A 50 -1.61 4.76 -17.41
C TRP A 50 -2.39 4.72 -18.72
N THR A 51 -3.70 4.93 -18.69
CA THR A 51 -4.59 4.62 -19.81
C THR A 51 -5.27 5.82 -20.45
N GLN A 52 -5.30 6.97 -19.78
CA GLN A 52 -5.86 8.23 -20.28
C GLN A 52 -4.78 9.30 -20.42
N THR A 53 -3.94 9.44 -19.38
CA THR A 53 -2.83 10.39 -19.31
C THR A 53 -1.54 9.64 -18.94
N PRO A 54 -0.98 8.82 -19.83
CA PRO A 54 0.14 7.93 -19.50
C PRO A 54 1.33 8.69 -18.87
N GLY A 55 1.69 8.33 -17.64
CA GLY A 55 2.76 8.96 -16.86
C GLY A 55 2.37 10.24 -16.12
N ARG A 56 1.10 10.67 -16.14
CA ARG A 56 0.60 11.82 -15.36
C ARG A 56 -0.71 11.49 -14.65
N CYS A 57 -0.80 11.80 -13.35
CA CYS A 57 -2.08 11.72 -12.65
C CYS A 57 -3.02 12.84 -13.14
N ARG A 58 -4.29 12.50 -13.41
CA ARG A 58 -5.29 13.49 -13.86
C ARG A 58 -5.85 14.37 -12.74
N THR A 59 -5.69 13.95 -11.49
CA THR A 59 -6.16 14.70 -10.32
C THR A 59 -5.34 15.98 -10.18
N ARG A 60 -6.03 17.12 -10.10
CA ARG A 60 -5.42 18.46 -10.02
C ARG A 60 -5.24 18.85 -8.55
N ASP A 61 -4.06 18.56 -8.02
CA ASP A 61 -3.67 18.86 -6.65
C ASP A 61 -2.13 18.87 -6.53
N ALA A 62 -1.55 18.77 -5.33
CA ALA A 62 -0.09 18.93 -5.16
C ALA A 62 0.75 17.74 -5.66
N ALA A 63 0.17 16.54 -5.82
CA ALA A 63 0.95 15.34 -6.09
C ALA A 63 1.69 15.31 -7.46
N PRO A 64 1.15 15.86 -8.58
CA PRO A 64 1.88 15.91 -9.85
C PRO A 64 3.20 16.69 -9.78
N GLU A 65 3.23 17.83 -9.06
CA GLU A 65 4.44 18.62 -8.86
C GLU A 65 5.49 17.82 -8.08
N ILE A 66 5.07 17.19 -6.97
CA ILE A 66 5.95 16.34 -6.17
C ILE A 66 6.47 15.14 -6.99
N THR A 67 5.64 14.57 -7.87
CA THR A 67 6.04 13.46 -8.74
C THR A 67 7.13 13.89 -9.74
N GLN A 68 7.04 15.11 -10.29
CA GLN A 68 8.10 15.68 -11.12
C GLN A 68 9.37 15.91 -10.28
N ALA A 69 9.26 16.48 -9.08
CA ALA A 69 10.39 16.68 -8.18
C ALA A 69 11.10 15.37 -7.82
N ILE A 70 10.35 14.28 -7.60
CA ILE A 70 10.90 12.93 -7.37
C ILE A 70 11.69 12.45 -8.59
N HIS A 71 11.14 12.62 -9.80
CA HIS A 71 11.83 12.23 -11.04
C HIS A 71 13.16 12.98 -11.22
N ASP A 72 13.18 14.27 -10.89
CA ASP A 72 14.36 15.14 -11.09
C ASP A 72 15.39 15.05 -9.96
N ALA A 73 15.05 14.37 -8.86
CA ALA A 73 15.91 14.25 -7.69
C ALA A 73 17.11 13.34 -7.93
N SER A 74 18.20 13.59 -7.20
CA SER A 74 19.32 12.64 -7.06
C SER A 74 19.05 11.68 -5.89
N LEU A 75 18.53 12.20 -4.78
CA LEU A 75 18.10 11.45 -3.60
C LEU A 75 16.72 11.94 -3.16
N VAL A 76 15.82 11.00 -2.87
CA VAL A 76 14.52 11.25 -2.24
C VAL A 76 14.50 10.63 -0.85
N VAL A 77 14.19 11.43 0.16
CA VAL A 77 14.03 11.00 1.54
C VAL A 77 12.54 10.92 1.87
N PHE A 78 12.06 9.74 2.20
CA PHE A 78 10.71 9.46 2.68
C PHE A 78 10.75 9.47 4.22
N LEU A 79 10.32 10.56 4.84
CA LEU A 79 10.27 10.70 6.30
C LEU A 79 8.84 10.54 6.78
N THR A 80 8.61 9.72 7.82
CA THR A 80 7.26 9.49 8.34
C THR A 80 7.27 8.98 9.78
N PRO A 81 6.30 9.36 10.63
CA PRO A 81 6.01 8.62 11.85
C PRO A 81 5.67 7.16 11.51
N VAL A 82 6.18 6.23 12.32
CA VAL A 82 5.85 4.81 12.16
C VAL A 82 4.46 4.54 12.73
N VAL A 83 3.57 4.08 11.87
CA VAL A 83 2.19 3.71 12.24
C VAL A 83 1.96 2.25 11.93
N PHE A 84 1.74 1.45 12.97
CA PHE A 84 1.57 -0.01 12.90
C PHE A 84 2.73 -0.72 12.15
N GLY A 85 3.95 -0.20 12.26
CA GLY A 85 5.14 -0.68 11.55
C GLY A 85 5.30 -0.18 10.11
N GLY A 86 4.40 0.67 9.62
CA GLY A 86 4.41 1.25 8.29
C GLY A 86 4.45 2.77 8.30
N TYR A 87 3.97 3.38 7.21
CA TYR A 87 3.94 4.83 7.04
C TYR A 87 2.65 5.43 7.60
N ALA A 88 2.75 6.59 8.25
CA ALA A 88 1.60 7.43 8.55
C ALA A 88 0.84 7.85 7.28
N SER A 89 -0.45 8.14 7.44
CA SER A 89 -1.35 8.45 6.33
C SER A 89 -0.93 9.65 5.44
N PRO A 90 -0.28 10.73 5.92
CA PRO A 90 0.18 11.82 5.06
C PRO A 90 1.16 11.36 3.96
N LEU A 91 2.22 10.64 4.35
CA LEU A 91 3.17 10.07 3.38
C LEU A 91 2.48 9.03 2.49
N LYS A 92 1.63 8.17 3.07
CA LYS A 92 0.99 7.11 2.31
C LYS A 92 0.07 7.65 1.21
N LYS A 93 -0.61 8.79 1.42
CA LYS A 93 -1.44 9.46 0.40
C LYS A 93 -0.64 9.79 -0.85
N LEU A 94 0.59 10.28 -0.69
CA LEU A 94 1.50 10.56 -1.81
C LEU A 94 2.00 9.25 -2.44
N VAL A 95 2.49 8.30 -1.64
CA VAL A 95 3.04 7.02 -2.12
C VAL A 95 2.04 6.26 -3.00
N ASP A 96 0.77 6.23 -2.61
CA ASP A 96 -0.33 5.61 -3.38
C ASP A 96 -0.50 6.18 -4.80
N ARG A 97 0.08 7.36 -5.06
CA ARG A 97 -0.04 8.10 -6.30
C ARG A 97 1.26 8.17 -7.10
N LEU A 98 2.28 7.39 -6.73
CA LEU A 98 3.58 7.36 -7.42
C LEU A 98 3.65 6.38 -8.60
N ILE A 99 2.58 5.62 -8.90
CA ILE A 99 2.54 4.74 -10.08
C ILE A 99 2.71 5.44 -11.46
N PRO A 100 2.55 6.77 -11.64
CA PRO A 100 3.00 7.44 -12.85
C PRO A 100 4.51 7.32 -13.11
N LEU A 101 5.33 7.04 -12.08
CA LEU A 101 6.76 6.77 -12.21
C LEU A 101 7.06 5.40 -12.80
N THR A 102 6.07 4.50 -12.85
CA THR A 102 6.21 3.14 -13.37
C THR A 102 5.45 2.96 -14.68
N ASP A 103 5.86 1.98 -15.46
CA ASP A 103 5.17 1.57 -16.67
C ASP A 103 4.08 0.54 -16.33
N ALA A 104 2.92 0.59 -17.00
CA ALA A 104 1.80 -0.31 -16.70
C ALA A 104 2.13 -1.79 -16.97
N PHE A 105 3.15 -2.06 -17.77
CA PHE A 105 3.53 -3.39 -18.22
C PHE A 105 4.47 -4.08 -17.22
N PHE A 106 4.57 -5.40 -17.33
CA PHE A 106 5.21 -6.23 -16.32
C PHE A 106 6.50 -6.93 -16.80
N HIS A 107 7.38 -7.26 -15.85
CA HIS A 107 8.51 -8.18 -15.99
C HIS A 107 8.65 -9.05 -14.72
N GLU A 108 9.56 -10.02 -14.74
CA GLU A 108 9.96 -10.73 -13.51
C GLU A 108 11.10 -10.00 -12.83
N GLN A 109 11.02 -9.86 -11.51
CA GLN A 109 12.15 -9.44 -10.70
C GLN A 109 12.04 -10.06 -9.31
N ALA A 110 13.14 -10.65 -8.82
CA ALA A 110 13.20 -11.34 -7.53
C ALA A 110 12.08 -12.39 -7.34
N GLY A 111 11.78 -13.17 -8.39
CA GLY A 111 10.79 -14.25 -8.35
C GLY A 111 9.32 -13.81 -8.34
N MET A 112 9.04 -12.52 -8.50
CA MET A 112 7.67 -11.98 -8.55
C MET A 112 7.45 -11.10 -9.78
N THR A 113 6.18 -10.95 -10.16
CA THR A 113 5.76 -9.99 -11.17
C THR A 113 5.93 -8.56 -10.64
N ARG A 114 6.61 -7.70 -11.40
CA ARG A 114 6.80 -6.27 -11.09
C ARG A 114 6.51 -5.40 -12.31
N HIS A 115 6.23 -4.13 -12.08
CA HIS A 115 6.05 -3.14 -13.14
C HIS A 115 7.40 -2.75 -13.76
N ARG A 116 7.42 -2.56 -15.08
CA ARG A 116 8.61 -2.16 -15.85
C ARG A 116 9.00 -0.71 -15.56
N ARG A 117 10.23 -0.39 -15.95
CA ARG A 117 10.73 0.99 -15.98
C ARG A 117 9.99 1.84 -16.99
N ARG A 118 9.47 2.98 -16.55
CA ARG A 118 8.99 4.05 -17.44
C ARG A 118 10.14 4.92 -17.89
N TYR A 119 11.00 5.35 -16.96
CA TYR A 119 12.09 6.29 -17.22
C TYR A 119 13.45 5.59 -17.31
N ALA A 120 14.44 6.28 -17.88
CA ALA A 120 15.81 5.76 -17.98
C ALA A 120 16.58 5.87 -16.66
N ARG A 121 16.24 6.86 -15.84
CA ARG A 121 16.89 7.17 -14.56
C ARG A 121 15.84 7.23 -13.45
N TYR A 122 16.26 6.85 -12.24
CA TYR A 122 15.47 6.89 -11.01
C TYR A 122 16.37 7.40 -9.88
N PRO A 123 15.83 8.18 -8.92
CA PRO A 123 16.60 8.70 -7.80
C PRO A 123 16.98 7.58 -6.83
N ALA A 124 18.05 7.80 -6.06
CA ALA A 124 18.29 7.05 -4.83
C ALA A 124 17.15 7.32 -3.82
N MET A 125 16.87 6.36 -2.92
CA MET A 125 15.76 6.48 -1.96
C MET A 125 16.18 6.14 -0.54
N LEU A 126 15.96 7.06 0.40
CA LEU A 126 16.17 6.84 1.83
C LEU A 126 14.81 6.83 2.53
N PHE A 127 14.48 5.77 3.25
CA PHE A 127 13.24 5.65 4.01
C PHE A 127 13.54 5.80 5.50
N ILE A 128 12.92 6.78 6.16
CA ILE A 128 13.16 7.09 7.57
C ILE A 128 11.82 7.03 8.30
N GLY A 129 11.72 6.08 9.23
CA GLY A 129 10.60 5.96 10.15
C GLY A 129 10.95 6.59 11.50
N GLN A 130 10.07 7.44 12.00
CA GLN A 130 10.18 8.01 13.34
C GLN A 130 9.41 7.16 14.34
N ALA A 131 10.12 6.59 15.31
CA ALA A 131 9.57 5.76 16.37
C ALA A 131 10.42 5.91 17.64
N GLU A 132 9.79 6.12 18.80
CA GLU A 132 10.49 6.29 20.08
C GLU A 132 11.32 5.06 20.45
N GLN A 133 10.70 3.87 20.43
CA GLN A 133 11.34 2.61 20.81
C GLN A 133 10.85 1.49 19.89
N PRO A 134 11.38 1.38 18.65
CA PRO A 134 10.95 0.35 17.73
C PRO A 134 11.42 -1.03 18.20
N ASP A 135 10.49 -1.96 18.34
CA ASP A 135 10.83 -3.37 18.56
C ASP A 135 11.35 -4.04 17.27
N ALA A 136 11.77 -5.30 17.39
CA ALA A 136 12.31 -6.07 16.27
C ALA A 136 11.26 -6.34 15.18
N GLU A 137 9.98 -6.51 15.55
CA GLU A 137 8.90 -6.77 14.59
C GLU A 137 8.58 -5.53 13.75
N THR A 138 8.49 -4.37 14.39
CA THR A 138 8.33 -3.04 13.79
C THR A 138 9.50 -2.73 12.86
N SER A 139 10.73 -2.96 13.32
CA SER A 139 11.95 -2.76 12.52
C SER A 139 11.96 -3.63 11.27
N SER A 140 11.65 -4.93 11.43
CA SER A 140 11.54 -5.87 10.30
C SER A 140 10.45 -5.47 9.32
N LEU A 141 9.27 -5.07 9.81
CA LEU A 141 8.13 -4.72 8.97
C LEU A 141 8.38 -3.43 8.19
N PHE A 142 8.96 -2.41 8.82
CA PHE A 142 9.30 -1.15 8.16
C PHE A 142 10.34 -1.38 7.05
N ALA A 143 11.39 -2.15 7.33
CA ALA A 143 12.41 -2.51 6.34
C ALA A 143 11.83 -3.33 5.17
N GLU A 144 10.93 -4.28 5.45
CA GLU A 144 10.24 -5.06 4.41
C GLU A 144 9.39 -4.16 3.49
N LEU A 145 8.62 -3.24 4.07
CA LEU A 145 7.80 -2.29 3.32
C LEU A 145 8.66 -1.32 2.50
N ALA A 146 9.69 -0.74 3.11
CA ALA A 146 10.63 0.16 2.44
C ALA A 146 11.34 -0.52 1.27
N GLY A 147 11.86 -1.74 1.47
CA GLY A 147 12.51 -2.51 0.42
C GLY A 147 11.54 -2.94 -0.71
N GLY A 148 10.29 -3.29 -0.38
CA GLY A 148 9.25 -3.53 -1.39
C GLY A 148 8.97 -2.30 -2.25
N ASN A 149 8.89 -1.13 -1.61
CA ASN A 149 8.70 0.15 -2.29
C ASN A 149 9.93 0.56 -3.12
N ALA A 150 11.14 0.29 -2.63
CA ALA A 150 12.37 0.46 -3.40
C ALA A 150 12.34 -0.36 -4.70
N ILE A 151 11.90 -1.62 -4.65
CA ILE A 151 11.71 -2.45 -5.85
C ILE A 151 10.65 -1.84 -6.78
N ASN A 152 9.48 -1.49 -6.25
CA ASN A 152 8.35 -0.97 -7.04
C ASN A 152 8.67 0.38 -7.70
N LEU A 153 9.43 1.24 -7.02
CA LEU A 153 9.86 2.55 -7.50
C LEU A 153 11.24 2.50 -8.19
N GLN A 154 11.81 1.31 -8.33
CA GLN A 154 12.93 0.97 -9.21
C GLN A 154 14.23 1.72 -8.94
N THR A 155 14.39 2.16 -7.70
CA THR A 155 15.57 2.90 -7.24
C THR A 155 16.85 2.11 -7.49
N PRO A 156 17.95 2.76 -7.94
CA PRO A 156 19.26 2.13 -8.01
C PRO A 156 19.92 1.93 -6.64
N TRP A 157 19.46 2.65 -5.61
CA TRP A 157 20.04 2.63 -4.27
C TRP A 157 18.94 2.85 -3.22
N PHE A 158 18.95 2.08 -2.14
CA PHE A 158 18.11 2.41 -1.01
C PHE A 158 18.73 2.08 0.33
N ARG A 159 18.17 2.70 1.37
CA ARG A 159 18.39 2.38 2.77
C ARG A 159 17.14 2.69 3.57
N SER A 160 16.91 1.97 4.65
CA SER A 160 15.85 2.19 5.61
C SER A 160 16.43 2.42 7.01
N LEU A 161 15.86 3.36 7.75
CA LEU A 161 16.27 3.68 9.11
C LEU A 161 15.04 3.89 9.98
N LEU A 162 15.12 3.40 11.22
CA LEU A 162 14.24 3.85 12.30
C LEU A 162 15.07 4.70 13.27
N VAL A 163 14.53 5.86 13.62
CA VAL A 163 15.15 6.82 14.54
C VAL A 163 14.07 7.41 15.45
N ALA A 164 14.42 7.70 16.70
CA ALA A 164 13.54 8.53 17.53
C ALA A 164 13.66 10.00 17.07
N PRO A 165 12.58 10.81 17.15
CA PRO A 165 12.58 12.19 16.67
C PRO A 165 13.71 13.06 17.23
N ASP A 166 14.06 12.88 18.51
CA ASP A 166 15.01 13.71 19.24
C ASP A 166 16.30 12.95 19.65
N ASP A 167 16.56 11.79 19.06
CA ASP A 167 17.78 11.02 19.31
C ASP A 167 18.97 11.54 18.47
N ALA A 168 19.99 12.05 19.15
CA ALA A 168 21.19 12.61 18.52
C ALA A 168 22.00 11.57 17.74
N ASP A 169 22.10 10.31 18.22
CA ASP A 169 22.78 9.25 17.47
C ASP A 169 21.99 8.88 16.21
N GLY A 170 20.66 8.77 16.34
CA GLY A 170 19.74 8.64 15.23
C GLY A 170 19.92 9.73 14.17
N GLN A 171 20.04 11.00 14.58
CA GLN A 171 20.27 12.11 13.64
C GLN A 171 21.63 12.01 12.93
N GLN A 172 22.68 11.56 13.63
CA GLN A 172 23.98 11.32 13.02
C GLN A 172 23.92 10.19 11.98
N ARG A 173 23.21 9.10 12.28
CA ARG A 173 22.95 8.01 11.33
C ARG A 173 22.16 8.47 10.12
N VAL A 174 21.17 9.36 10.30
CA VAL A 174 20.42 10.00 9.21
C VAL A 174 21.36 10.81 8.32
N ALA A 175 22.19 11.68 8.89
CA ALA A 175 23.15 12.48 8.14
C ALA A 175 24.14 11.62 7.34
N MET A 176 24.65 10.53 7.93
CA MET A 176 25.51 9.56 7.24
C MET A 176 24.80 8.87 6.07
N ALA A 177 23.53 8.49 6.23
CA ALA A 177 22.76 7.85 5.18
C ALA A 177 22.44 8.82 4.02
N VAL A 178 22.17 10.09 4.31
CA VAL A 178 22.00 11.14 3.29
C VAL A 178 23.28 11.30 2.48
N ARG A 179 24.43 11.39 3.15
CA ARG A 179 25.74 11.48 2.47
C ARG A 179 25.97 10.26 1.58
N ALA A 180 25.74 9.05 2.10
CA ALA A 180 25.88 7.82 1.32
C ALA A 180 24.96 7.77 0.09
N GLY A 181 23.70 8.18 0.22
CA GLY A 181 22.76 8.20 -0.90
C GLY A 181 23.14 9.22 -1.98
N LEU A 182 23.68 10.38 -1.61
CA LEU A 182 24.11 11.42 -2.54
C LEU A 182 25.45 11.10 -3.23
N THR A 183 26.37 10.39 -2.55
CA THR A 183 27.70 10.08 -3.08
C THR A 183 27.85 8.67 -3.66
N GLY A 184 26.78 7.86 -3.63
CA GLY A 184 26.82 6.48 -4.12
C GLY A 184 27.53 5.49 -3.18
N GLY A 185 27.50 5.76 -1.88
CA GLY A 185 27.97 4.83 -0.84
C GLY A 185 27.12 3.55 -0.74
N PRO A 186 27.44 2.61 0.17
CA PRO A 186 26.77 1.33 0.26
C PRO A 186 25.29 1.45 0.68
N GLY A 187 24.40 0.85 -0.10
CA GLY A 187 22.97 0.71 0.20
C GLY A 187 22.64 -0.63 0.85
N GLU A 188 21.35 -0.93 0.95
CA GLU A 188 20.82 -2.23 1.36
C GLU A 188 20.61 -3.15 0.14
N PRO A 189 20.75 -4.48 0.30
CA PRO A 189 20.34 -5.42 -0.74
C PRO A 189 18.82 -5.38 -0.93
N LEU A 190 18.36 -5.53 -2.17
CA LEU A 190 16.91 -5.65 -2.42
C LEU A 190 16.37 -6.88 -1.69
N PRO A 191 15.21 -6.75 -0.99
CA PRO A 191 14.66 -7.85 -0.22
C PRO A 191 14.25 -9.01 -1.13
N ARG A 192 14.47 -10.24 -0.64
CA ARG A 192 13.93 -11.46 -1.24
C ARG A 192 12.65 -11.85 -0.51
N LEU A 193 11.72 -12.44 -1.24
CA LEU A 193 10.50 -12.96 -0.65
C LEU A 193 10.81 -14.32 -0.03
N GLU A 194 10.60 -14.45 1.28
CA GLU A 194 10.62 -15.75 1.95
C GLU A 194 9.38 -16.58 1.56
N PRO A 195 9.52 -17.88 1.24
CA PRO A 195 8.42 -18.71 0.73
C PRO A 195 7.15 -18.71 1.60
N ASP A 196 7.32 -18.73 2.93
CA ASP A 196 6.22 -18.81 3.89
C ASP A 196 5.79 -17.45 4.47
N ALA A 197 6.35 -16.33 3.99
CA ALA A 197 6.10 -15.01 4.56
C ALA A 197 4.61 -14.64 4.55
N LEU A 198 3.88 -14.98 3.48
CA LEU A 198 2.44 -14.74 3.40
C LEU A 198 1.68 -15.62 4.40
N ALA A 199 2.02 -16.90 4.50
CA ALA A 199 1.37 -17.83 5.41
C ALA A 199 1.57 -17.40 6.88
N GLY A 200 2.77 -16.91 7.22
CA GLY A 200 3.05 -16.32 8.52
C GLY A 200 2.21 -15.07 8.81
N ALA A 201 2.07 -14.17 7.83
CA ALA A 201 1.24 -12.96 7.96
C ALA A 201 -0.26 -13.25 8.09
N CYS A 202 -0.75 -14.32 7.44
CA CYS A 202 -2.16 -14.75 7.55
C CYS A 202 -2.48 -15.50 8.84
N ARG A 203 -1.48 -16.02 9.56
CA ARG A 203 -1.69 -16.87 10.73
C ARG A 203 -2.40 -16.10 11.85
N PRO A 204 -3.51 -16.62 12.41
CA PRO A 204 -4.16 -15.99 13.55
C PRO A 204 -3.32 -16.10 14.81
N ASP A 205 -3.57 -15.22 15.78
CA ASP A 205 -3.03 -15.35 17.13
C ASP A 205 -3.54 -16.62 17.80
N GLN A 206 -2.77 -17.19 18.73
CA GLN A 206 -3.23 -18.37 19.50
C GLN A 206 -4.52 -18.09 20.29
N ARG A 207 -4.73 -16.84 20.70
CA ARG A 207 -5.93 -16.37 21.42
C ARG A 207 -7.14 -16.12 20.51
N ALA A 208 -7.02 -16.32 19.19
CA ALA A 208 -8.13 -16.15 18.26
C ALA A 208 -9.27 -17.17 18.46
N CYS A 209 -9.02 -18.26 19.20
CA CYS A 209 -10.06 -19.18 19.65
C CYS A 209 -10.79 -18.59 20.88
N GLY A 210 -12.10 -18.35 20.77
CA GLY A 210 -12.89 -17.73 21.83
C GLY A 210 -14.39 -17.68 21.53
N ILE A 211 -15.06 -16.65 22.07
CA ILE A 211 -16.52 -16.47 21.91
C ILE A 211 -16.84 -16.03 20.47
N PRO A 212 -17.65 -16.80 19.72
CA PRO A 212 -18.06 -16.43 18.37
C PRO A 212 -18.65 -15.02 18.30
N PRO A 213 -18.23 -14.17 17.35
CA PRO A 213 -18.83 -12.87 17.13
C PRO A 213 -20.28 -13.01 16.65
N ARG A 214 -21.16 -12.11 17.09
CA ARG A 214 -22.54 -11.99 16.59
C ARG A 214 -22.69 -10.83 15.61
N THR A 215 -21.79 -9.85 15.67
CA THR A 215 -21.78 -8.67 14.79
C THR A 215 -20.41 -8.48 14.18
N ALA A 216 -20.39 -8.10 12.91
CA ALA A 216 -19.18 -7.78 12.16
C ALA A 216 -19.33 -6.48 11.39
N SER A 217 -18.35 -5.58 11.51
CA SER A 217 -18.21 -4.43 10.63
C SER A 217 -17.13 -4.70 9.60
N ILE A 218 -17.44 -4.45 8.33
CA ILE A 218 -16.55 -4.68 7.19
C ILE A 218 -16.14 -3.33 6.60
N LEU A 219 -14.89 -2.95 6.80
CA LEU A 219 -14.29 -1.75 6.23
C LEU A 219 -13.86 -2.01 4.77
N ILE A 220 -14.58 -1.41 3.83
CA ILE A 220 -14.21 -1.40 2.41
C ILE A 220 -13.14 -0.33 2.18
N GLY A 221 -11.91 -0.79 1.94
CA GLY A 221 -10.73 0.06 1.76
C GLY A 221 -10.54 0.64 0.35
N SER A 222 -11.38 0.26 -0.62
CA SER A 222 -11.29 0.81 -1.98
C SER A 222 -11.93 2.20 -2.06
N ALA A 223 -11.24 3.12 -2.72
CA ALA A 223 -11.75 4.45 -3.07
C ALA A 223 -12.57 4.48 -4.38
N ARG A 224 -12.73 3.33 -5.06
CA ARG A 224 -13.57 3.23 -6.26
C ARG A 224 -15.06 3.39 -5.92
N PRO A 225 -15.93 3.71 -6.90
CA PRO A 225 -17.36 3.73 -6.69
C PRO A 225 -17.89 2.46 -6.01
N LYS A 226 -18.90 2.62 -5.15
CA LYS A 226 -19.52 1.49 -4.44
C LYS A 226 -20.01 0.45 -5.43
N GLY A 227 -19.68 -0.82 -5.15
CA GLY A 227 -20.02 -1.98 -5.96
C GLY A 227 -19.05 -2.26 -7.11
N SER A 228 -18.02 -1.44 -7.34
CA SER A 228 -17.13 -1.59 -8.50
C SER A 228 -15.73 -2.12 -8.17
N SER A 229 -15.44 -2.41 -6.91
CA SER A 229 -14.11 -2.89 -6.47
C SER A 229 -14.10 -4.38 -6.17
N THR A 230 -12.98 -5.03 -6.44
CA THR A 230 -12.78 -6.44 -6.09
C THR A 230 -12.83 -6.67 -4.58
N SER A 231 -12.28 -5.76 -3.79
CA SER A 231 -12.31 -5.84 -2.32
C SER A 231 -13.75 -5.85 -1.80
N GLU A 232 -14.63 -5.03 -2.38
CA GLU A 232 -16.06 -5.04 -2.05
C GLU A 232 -16.78 -6.30 -2.54
N ALA A 233 -16.43 -6.84 -3.72
CA ALA A 233 -16.99 -8.10 -4.19
C ALA A 233 -16.63 -9.29 -3.28
N LEU A 234 -15.38 -9.36 -2.82
CA LEU A 234 -14.92 -10.35 -1.83
C LEU A 234 -15.63 -10.16 -0.49
N ALA A 235 -15.71 -8.92 -0.01
CA ALA A 235 -16.37 -8.56 1.24
C ALA A 235 -17.86 -8.94 1.25
N ARG A 236 -18.58 -8.69 0.16
CA ARG A 236 -20.00 -9.06 0.01
C ARG A 236 -20.20 -10.57 0.01
N ALA A 237 -19.29 -11.31 -0.63
CA ALA A 237 -19.34 -12.76 -0.59
C ALA A 237 -19.12 -13.31 0.83
N LEU A 238 -18.11 -12.79 1.54
CA LEU A 238 -17.85 -13.16 2.93
C LEU A 238 -19.02 -12.78 3.85
N ALA A 239 -19.56 -11.56 3.73
CA ALA A 239 -20.72 -11.11 4.50
C ALA A 239 -21.92 -12.04 4.31
N ALA A 240 -22.21 -12.46 3.09
CA ALA A 240 -23.30 -13.40 2.82
C ALA A 240 -23.07 -14.80 3.41
N ASP A 241 -21.80 -15.23 3.56
CA ASP A 241 -21.45 -16.47 4.26
C ASP A 241 -21.57 -16.29 5.79
N LEU A 242 -21.14 -15.14 6.34
CA LEU A 242 -21.24 -14.77 7.75
C LEU A 242 -22.70 -14.65 8.22
N GLU A 243 -23.55 -13.96 7.45
CA GLU A 243 -24.98 -13.79 7.75
C GLU A 243 -25.71 -15.14 7.79
N ARG A 244 -25.37 -16.06 6.88
CA ARG A 244 -25.89 -17.44 6.91
C ARG A 244 -25.43 -18.22 8.14
N ALA A 245 -24.28 -17.86 8.70
CA ALA A 245 -23.76 -18.44 9.93
C ALA A 245 -24.22 -17.69 11.20
N GLY A 246 -25.12 -16.71 11.08
CA GLY A 246 -25.71 -15.99 12.21
C GLY A 246 -24.95 -14.74 12.67
N ILE A 247 -23.98 -14.26 11.88
CA ILE A 247 -23.19 -13.06 12.19
C ILE A 247 -23.72 -11.88 11.38
N ALA A 248 -24.35 -10.91 12.06
CA ALA A 248 -24.89 -9.71 11.42
C ALA A 248 -23.75 -8.84 10.89
N SER A 249 -23.74 -8.56 9.58
CA SER A 249 -22.66 -7.83 8.92
C SER A 249 -23.09 -6.41 8.51
N ARG A 250 -22.23 -5.42 8.74
CA ARG A 250 -22.43 -4.02 8.34
C ARG A 250 -21.23 -3.50 7.54
N PHE A 251 -21.49 -2.64 6.55
CA PHE A 251 -20.44 -2.11 5.67
C PHE A 251 -20.10 -0.67 6.02
N VAL A 252 -18.81 -0.41 6.24
CA VAL A 252 -18.24 0.92 6.39
C VAL A 252 -17.28 1.17 5.24
N TYR A 253 -17.22 2.39 4.72
CA TYR A 253 -16.40 2.71 3.55
C TYR A 253 -15.29 3.66 3.93
N ALA A 254 -14.04 3.36 3.53
CA ALA A 254 -12.86 4.16 3.89
C ALA A 254 -12.96 5.63 3.42
N ILE A 255 -13.75 5.89 2.37
CA ILE A 255 -14.02 7.26 1.90
C ILE A 255 -14.74 8.15 2.94
N SER A 256 -15.34 7.55 3.98
CA SER A 256 -15.92 8.30 5.10
C SER A 256 -14.86 9.02 5.94
N PHE A 257 -13.59 8.62 5.86
CA PHE A 257 -12.48 9.19 6.63
C PHE A 257 -11.65 10.22 5.86
N VAL A 258 -12.11 10.65 4.67
CA VAL A 258 -11.41 11.68 3.88
C VAL A 258 -11.38 13.02 4.61
N LYS A 259 -12.46 13.36 5.33
CA LYS A 259 -12.59 14.58 6.12
C LYS A 259 -13.06 14.22 7.53
N ALA A 260 -12.58 14.97 8.52
CA ALA A 260 -13.08 14.87 9.89
C ALA A 260 -14.54 15.35 10.00
N GLY A 261 -15.19 14.97 11.10
CA GLY A 261 -16.55 15.36 11.46
C GLY A 261 -17.55 14.21 11.41
N ARG A 262 -18.84 14.53 11.55
CA ARG A 262 -19.93 13.59 11.85
C ARG A 262 -19.94 12.29 11.04
N ARG A 263 -19.58 12.35 9.76
CA ARG A 263 -19.52 11.15 8.90
C ARG A 263 -18.41 10.18 9.32
N ALA A 264 -17.23 10.69 9.65
CA ALA A 264 -16.13 9.91 10.17
C ALA A 264 -16.49 9.38 11.57
N ASP A 265 -17.06 10.23 12.42
CA ASP A 265 -17.44 9.85 13.80
C ASP A 265 -18.46 8.71 13.81
N ASN A 266 -19.50 8.78 12.97
CA ASN A 266 -20.48 7.70 12.81
C ASN A 266 -19.83 6.41 12.27
N ALA A 267 -18.86 6.54 11.37
CA ALA A 267 -18.13 5.40 10.83
C ALA A 267 -17.25 4.75 11.92
N LEU A 268 -16.57 5.53 12.77
CA LEU A 268 -15.81 5.01 13.91
C LEU A 268 -16.71 4.27 14.88
N ALA A 269 -17.85 4.86 15.24
CA ALA A 269 -18.82 4.23 16.15
C ALA A 269 -19.33 2.89 15.60
N GLU A 270 -19.60 2.79 14.30
CA GLU A 270 -20.01 1.53 13.66
C GLU A 270 -18.89 0.47 13.66
N LEU A 271 -17.63 0.88 13.41
CA LEU A 271 -16.49 -0.05 13.45
C LEU A 271 -16.28 -0.57 14.88
N ALA A 272 -16.22 0.34 15.86
CA ALA A 272 -15.96 0.03 17.26
C ALA A 272 -17.11 -0.73 17.94
N GLY A 273 -18.36 -0.45 17.55
CA GLY A 273 -19.55 -1.10 18.12
C GLY A 273 -19.78 -2.54 17.68
N SER A 274 -19.02 -3.05 16.70
CA SER A 274 -19.07 -4.44 16.26
C SER A 274 -18.09 -5.32 17.04
N GLU A 275 -18.34 -6.63 17.13
CA GLU A 275 -17.42 -7.54 17.83
C GLU A 275 -16.22 -7.97 16.96
N LEU A 276 -16.42 -7.99 15.64
CA LEU A 276 -15.44 -8.38 14.63
C LEU A 276 -15.26 -7.27 13.58
N LEU A 277 -14.02 -6.84 13.38
CA LEU A 277 -13.64 -5.96 12.28
C LEU A 277 -13.01 -6.75 11.13
N ILE A 278 -13.56 -6.63 9.92
CA ILE A 278 -12.95 -7.16 8.70
C ILE A 278 -12.48 -6.00 7.83
N ILE A 279 -11.18 -5.93 7.53
CA ILE A 279 -10.62 -4.95 6.58
C ILE A 279 -10.53 -5.58 5.20
N ALA A 280 -11.40 -5.17 4.29
CA ALA A 280 -11.41 -5.60 2.91
C ALA A 280 -10.84 -4.52 1.99
N ALA A 281 -9.59 -4.65 1.56
CA ALA A 281 -8.88 -3.56 0.86
C ALA A 281 -8.00 -4.04 -0.32
N PRO A 282 -7.81 -3.19 -1.35
CA PRO A 282 -6.79 -3.44 -2.35
C PRO A 282 -5.40 -3.11 -1.77
N LEU A 283 -4.36 -3.72 -2.33
CA LEU A 283 -2.97 -3.39 -2.04
C LEU A 283 -2.51 -2.22 -2.89
N TYR A 284 -2.04 -1.14 -2.27
CA TYR A 284 -1.42 0.00 -2.95
C TYR A 284 0.05 0.11 -2.53
N VAL A 285 0.95 -0.12 -3.49
CA VAL A 285 2.41 0.00 -3.33
C VAL A 285 2.89 -0.77 -2.09
N ASP A 286 2.76 -2.11 -2.14
CA ASP A 286 3.10 -3.08 -1.09
C ASP A 286 2.49 -2.84 0.33
N GLY A 287 1.58 -1.87 0.50
CA GLY A 287 0.92 -1.56 1.78
C GLY A 287 -0.59 -1.27 1.68
N LEU A 288 -1.18 -0.93 2.83
CA LEU A 288 -2.59 -0.52 2.92
C LEU A 288 -2.82 0.81 2.21
N PRO A 289 -3.98 1.04 1.55
CA PRO A 289 -4.31 2.35 1.00
C PRO A 289 -4.32 3.43 2.09
N ALA A 290 -3.93 4.65 1.76
CA ALA A 290 -3.83 5.75 2.72
C ALA A 290 -5.14 6.03 3.47
N LEU A 291 -6.29 5.82 2.83
CA LEU A 291 -7.60 5.95 3.48
C LEU A 291 -7.85 4.86 4.52
N VAL A 292 -7.33 3.65 4.30
CA VAL A 292 -7.40 2.57 5.29
C VAL A 292 -6.46 2.90 6.44
N THR A 293 -5.21 3.29 6.16
CA THR A 293 -4.26 3.73 7.20
C THR A 293 -4.87 4.84 8.06
N ARG A 294 -5.44 5.88 7.44
CA ARG A 294 -6.14 6.97 8.13
C ARG A 294 -7.28 6.48 9.03
N ALA A 295 -8.10 5.55 8.51
CA ALA A 295 -9.21 4.97 9.28
C ALA A 295 -8.71 4.18 10.50
N LEU A 296 -7.62 3.43 10.35
CA LEU A 296 -7.02 2.65 11.43
C LEU A 296 -6.34 3.54 12.48
N GLU A 297 -5.66 4.62 12.07
CA GLU A 297 -5.13 5.65 12.99
C GLU A 297 -6.24 6.22 13.88
N GLN A 298 -7.34 6.66 13.26
CA GLN A 298 -8.49 7.24 13.98
C GLN A 298 -9.23 6.21 14.84
N LEU A 299 -9.32 4.96 14.39
CA LEU A 299 -9.94 3.89 15.17
C LEU A 299 -9.08 3.52 16.38
N ALA A 300 -7.76 3.42 16.24
CA ALA A 300 -6.86 3.17 17.36
C ALA A 300 -6.99 4.25 18.45
N GLU A 301 -6.99 5.53 18.05
CA GLU A 301 -7.23 6.66 18.95
C GLU A 301 -8.61 6.55 19.63
N HIS A 302 -9.67 6.25 18.87
CA HIS A 302 -11.02 6.08 19.42
C HIS A 302 -11.12 4.95 20.47
N LEU A 303 -10.42 3.83 20.24
CA LEU A 303 -10.43 2.66 21.13
C LEU A 303 -9.71 2.93 22.46
N GLN A 304 -8.77 3.87 22.52
CA GLN A 304 -8.05 4.20 23.76
C GLN A 304 -8.95 4.91 24.80
N HIS A 305 -10.01 5.57 24.35
CA HIS A 305 -10.83 6.40 25.23
C HIS A 305 -12.03 5.68 25.85
N GLN A 306 -12.46 4.55 25.25
CA GLN A 306 -13.70 3.87 25.62
C GLN A 306 -13.56 2.37 25.44
N ARG A 307 -14.11 1.60 26.39
CA ARG A 307 -14.21 0.15 26.24
C ARG A 307 -15.29 -0.17 25.21
N GLN A 308 -14.93 -0.87 24.15
CA GLN A 308 -15.81 -1.15 23.02
C GLN A 308 -16.03 -2.67 22.86
N PRO A 309 -17.12 -3.11 22.19
CA PRO A 309 -17.36 -4.52 21.89
C PRO A 309 -16.29 -5.16 20.99
N LEU A 310 -15.61 -4.36 20.17
CA LEU A 310 -14.62 -4.80 19.21
C LEU A 310 -13.47 -5.53 19.91
N ARG A 311 -13.22 -6.77 19.46
CA ARG A 311 -12.20 -7.65 20.04
C ARG A 311 -11.30 -8.34 19.01
N GLN A 312 -11.75 -8.44 17.75
CA GLN A 312 -11.07 -9.23 16.73
C GLN A 312 -10.95 -8.48 15.41
N VAL A 313 -9.83 -8.71 14.71
CA VAL A 313 -9.53 -8.12 13.41
C VAL A 313 -9.17 -9.21 12.39
N VAL A 314 -9.75 -9.14 11.19
CA VAL A 314 -9.44 -10.00 10.05
C VAL A 314 -9.02 -9.16 8.85
N GLY A 315 -7.97 -9.58 8.15
CA GLY A 315 -7.57 -8.99 6.87
C GLY A 315 -8.13 -9.74 5.66
N LEU A 316 -8.71 -9.03 4.71
CA LEU A 316 -9.16 -9.56 3.41
C LEU A 316 -8.58 -8.70 2.27
N LEU A 317 -7.38 -9.05 1.83
CA LEU A 317 -6.59 -8.22 0.92
C LEU A 317 -6.52 -8.80 -0.49
N ASN A 318 -6.45 -7.92 -1.48
CA ASN A 318 -6.19 -8.31 -2.86
C ASN A 318 -5.20 -7.37 -3.54
N CYS A 319 -4.41 -7.87 -4.49
CA CYS A 319 -3.46 -7.03 -5.25
C CYS A 319 -3.68 -7.11 -6.77
N GLY A 320 -3.02 -6.20 -7.49
CA GLY A 320 -3.02 -6.16 -8.96
C GLY A 320 -2.07 -7.17 -9.62
N PHE A 321 -1.13 -7.73 -8.85
CA PHE A 321 -0.17 -8.74 -9.31
C PHE A 321 -0.72 -10.17 -9.17
N PRO A 322 -0.29 -11.15 -9.97
CA PRO A 322 -0.82 -12.51 -9.90
C PRO A 322 -0.45 -13.25 -8.60
N GLU A 323 0.63 -12.86 -7.93
CA GLU A 323 1.10 -13.47 -6.69
C GLU A 323 0.42 -12.83 -5.46
N ALA A 324 -0.29 -13.63 -4.66
CA ALA A 324 -0.91 -13.14 -3.43
C ALA A 324 0.13 -12.63 -2.40
N ALA A 325 1.38 -13.08 -2.49
CA ALA A 325 2.48 -12.74 -1.58
C ALA A 325 2.86 -11.25 -1.56
N HIS A 326 2.43 -10.46 -2.54
CA HIS A 326 2.54 -9.01 -2.48
C HIS A 326 1.77 -8.41 -1.29
N ASN A 327 0.72 -9.09 -0.78
CA ASN A 327 -0.09 -8.58 0.33
C ASN A 327 0.55 -8.81 1.72
N ARG A 328 1.69 -9.51 1.81
CA ARG A 328 2.27 -9.96 3.09
C ARG A 328 2.54 -8.79 4.07
N SER A 329 3.13 -7.71 3.59
CA SER A 329 3.48 -6.56 4.43
C SER A 329 2.21 -5.86 4.90
N ALA A 330 1.22 -5.70 4.02
CA ALA A 330 -0.08 -5.13 4.39
C ALA A 330 -0.85 -5.98 5.42
N LEU A 331 -0.78 -7.31 5.37
CA LEU A 331 -1.34 -8.17 6.42
C LEU A 331 -0.58 -8.03 7.75
N ARG A 332 0.75 -7.94 7.71
CA ARG A 332 1.56 -7.66 8.91
C ARG A 332 1.22 -6.29 9.52
N LEU A 333 0.96 -5.25 8.71
CA LEU A 333 0.47 -3.95 9.19
C LEU A 333 -0.89 -4.08 9.90
N LEU A 334 -1.82 -4.90 9.38
CA LEU A 334 -3.11 -5.14 10.04
C LEU A 334 -2.96 -5.92 11.34
N ARG A 335 -2.05 -6.89 11.41
CA ARG A 335 -1.72 -7.59 12.66
C ARG A 335 -1.12 -6.63 13.68
N ALA A 336 -0.17 -5.79 13.28
CA ALA A 336 0.42 -4.78 14.14
C ALA A 336 -0.62 -3.76 14.64
N PHE A 337 -1.58 -3.36 13.79
CA PHE A 337 -2.73 -2.56 14.21
C PHE A 337 -3.57 -3.26 15.28
N ALA A 338 -3.89 -4.54 15.07
CA ALA A 338 -4.65 -5.32 16.04
C ALA A 338 -3.93 -5.33 17.39
N HIS A 339 -2.65 -5.67 17.42
CA HIS A 339 -1.85 -5.74 18.66
C HIS A 339 -1.68 -4.37 19.33
N ALA A 340 -1.40 -3.32 18.57
CA ALA A 340 -1.28 -1.95 19.08
C ALA A 340 -2.61 -1.40 19.65
N SER A 341 -3.74 -1.98 19.24
CA SER A 341 -5.08 -1.62 19.72
C SER A 341 -5.65 -2.62 20.74
N GLU A 342 -4.80 -3.53 21.27
CA GLU A 342 -5.18 -4.61 22.20
C GLU A 342 -6.28 -5.55 21.67
N LEU A 343 -6.39 -5.67 20.34
CA LEU A 343 -7.30 -6.57 19.65
C LEU A 343 -6.58 -7.87 19.28
N THR A 344 -7.37 -8.93 19.10
CA THR A 344 -6.86 -10.22 18.63
C THR A 344 -6.81 -10.25 17.10
N TRP A 345 -5.65 -10.61 16.54
CA TRP A 345 -5.54 -10.89 15.12
C TRP A 345 -6.16 -12.26 14.82
N ALA A 346 -7.33 -12.26 14.18
CA ALA A 346 -8.06 -13.47 13.82
C ALA A 346 -7.62 -14.05 12.47
N GLY A 347 -6.59 -13.51 11.83
CA GLY A 347 -5.97 -14.06 10.63
C GLY A 347 -6.31 -13.30 9.34
N GLY A 348 -5.73 -13.78 8.24
CA GLY A 348 -5.73 -13.05 6.97
C GLY A 348 -6.05 -13.90 5.74
N LEU A 349 -6.67 -13.28 4.75
CA LEU A 349 -6.97 -13.84 3.44
C LEU A 349 -6.36 -12.91 2.39
N ALA A 350 -5.52 -13.43 1.51
CA ALA A 350 -4.83 -12.65 0.48
C ALA A 350 -5.01 -13.25 -0.91
N MET A 351 -5.34 -12.42 -1.89
CA MET A 351 -5.61 -12.86 -3.26
C MET A 351 -4.80 -12.05 -4.29
N GLY A 352 -4.18 -12.75 -5.24
CA GLY A 352 -3.57 -12.15 -6.43
C GLY A 352 -4.58 -11.91 -7.56
N ALA A 353 -4.16 -11.15 -8.57
CA ALA A 353 -4.89 -10.87 -9.80
C ALA A 353 -6.31 -10.33 -9.58
N GLY A 354 -6.51 -9.46 -8.58
CA GLY A 354 -7.83 -8.94 -8.23
C GLY A 354 -8.54 -8.22 -9.38
N GLU A 355 -7.78 -7.69 -10.33
CA GLU A 355 -8.28 -7.08 -11.56
C GLU A 355 -9.02 -8.04 -12.51
N ILE A 356 -8.92 -9.37 -12.31
CA ILE A 356 -9.72 -10.36 -13.06
C ILE A 356 -11.18 -10.37 -12.58
N ILE A 357 -11.41 -10.16 -11.27
CA ILE A 357 -12.76 -10.09 -10.70
C ILE A 357 -13.39 -8.74 -11.06
N HIS A 358 -12.62 -7.65 -10.98
CA HIS A 358 -13.03 -6.31 -11.39
C HIS A 358 -14.41 -5.89 -10.84
N GLY A 359 -14.65 -6.18 -9.55
CA GLY A 359 -15.92 -5.88 -8.87
C GLY A 359 -17.11 -6.78 -9.25
N LEU A 360 -16.95 -7.73 -10.17
CA LEU A 360 -18.01 -8.68 -10.50
C LEU A 360 -18.36 -9.55 -9.28
N PRO A 361 -19.66 -9.81 -9.03
CA PRO A 361 -20.07 -10.78 -8.03
C PRO A 361 -19.41 -12.15 -8.26
N LEU A 362 -18.93 -12.78 -7.18
CA LEU A 362 -18.13 -14.02 -7.29
C LEU A 362 -18.86 -15.18 -7.97
N HIS A 363 -20.20 -15.23 -7.90
CA HIS A 363 -20.97 -16.25 -8.61
C HIS A 363 -20.81 -16.17 -10.14
N ARG A 364 -20.55 -14.98 -10.70
CA ARG A 364 -20.30 -14.79 -12.15
C ARG A 364 -18.92 -15.25 -12.59
N VAL A 365 -17.96 -15.31 -11.67
CA VAL A 365 -16.59 -15.80 -11.91
C VAL A 365 -16.32 -17.14 -11.23
N ARG A 366 -17.38 -17.87 -10.84
CA ARG A 366 -17.31 -19.08 -10.01
C ARG A 366 -16.31 -20.10 -10.51
N LEU A 367 -16.25 -20.35 -11.82
CA LEU A 367 -15.33 -21.33 -12.41
C LEU A 367 -13.86 -20.95 -12.23
N ARG A 368 -13.55 -19.65 -12.25
CA ARG A 368 -12.19 -19.11 -12.13
C ARG A 368 -11.78 -18.88 -10.67
N ALA A 369 -12.73 -18.56 -9.80
CA ALA A 369 -12.50 -18.22 -8.40
C ALA A 369 -12.99 -19.32 -7.41
N ARG A 370 -12.99 -20.60 -7.82
CA ARG A 370 -13.54 -21.71 -7.00
C ARG A 370 -12.83 -21.83 -5.66
N ALA A 371 -11.50 -21.70 -5.64
CA ALA A 371 -10.71 -21.78 -4.43
C ALA A 371 -11.00 -20.60 -3.49
N GLN A 372 -11.08 -19.39 -4.04
CA GLN A 372 -11.41 -18.17 -3.30
C GLN A 372 -12.81 -18.24 -2.68
N ILE A 373 -13.81 -18.72 -3.42
CA ILE A 373 -15.16 -18.92 -2.88
C ILE A 373 -15.16 -19.95 -1.73
N ARG A 374 -14.38 -21.03 -1.87
CA ARG A 374 -14.22 -22.02 -0.80
C ARG A 374 -13.51 -21.43 0.42
N ALA A 375 -12.49 -20.60 0.21
CA ALA A 375 -11.78 -19.89 1.27
C ALA A 375 -12.71 -18.99 2.07
N LEU A 376 -13.55 -18.18 1.40
CA LEU A 376 -14.50 -17.28 2.07
C LEU A 376 -15.55 -18.05 2.90
N ARG A 377 -16.06 -19.16 2.37
CA ARG A 377 -16.97 -20.04 3.10
C ARG A 377 -16.34 -20.65 4.34
N ARG A 378 -15.10 -21.14 4.19
CA ARG A 378 -14.35 -21.71 5.32
C ARG A 378 -14.07 -20.65 6.38
N ALA A 379 -13.58 -19.48 5.97
CA ALA A 379 -13.36 -18.35 6.84
C ALA A 379 -14.60 -17.95 7.65
N ALA A 380 -15.77 -17.86 7.01
CA ALA A 380 -17.02 -17.58 7.72
C ALA A 380 -17.38 -18.68 8.73
N SER A 381 -17.19 -19.95 8.36
CA SER A 381 -17.42 -21.09 9.26
C SER A 381 -16.45 -21.10 10.44
N ASP A 382 -15.18 -20.79 10.22
CA ASP A 382 -14.16 -20.71 11.27
C ASP A 382 -14.54 -19.62 12.29
N LEU A 383 -14.87 -18.41 11.79
CA LEU A 383 -15.26 -17.28 12.63
C LEU A 383 -16.56 -17.55 13.40
N ALA A 384 -17.56 -18.16 12.77
CA ALA A 384 -18.82 -18.52 13.43
C ALA A 384 -18.65 -19.63 14.49
N ALA A 385 -17.62 -20.46 14.38
CA ALA A 385 -17.22 -21.39 15.42
C ALA A 385 -16.36 -20.73 16.52
N GLY A 386 -16.06 -19.44 16.41
CA GLY A 386 -15.22 -18.72 17.36
C GLY A 386 -13.72 -18.97 17.17
N HIS A 387 -13.31 -19.48 16.01
CA HIS A 387 -11.92 -19.72 15.65
C HIS A 387 -11.36 -18.58 14.78
N GLY A 388 -10.03 -18.43 14.78
CA GLY A 388 -9.33 -17.66 13.75
C GLY A 388 -9.38 -18.34 12.38
N ILE A 389 -9.10 -17.57 11.32
CA ILE A 389 -9.04 -18.04 9.94
C ILE A 389 -8.06 -19.20 9.81
N SER A 390 -8.53 -20.34 9.30
CA SER A 390 -7.70 -21.53 9.19
C SER A 390 -6.57 -21.36 8.15
N PRO A 391 -5.45 -22.10 8.29
CA PRO A 391 -4.41 -22.15 7.26
C PRO A 391 -4.94 -22.57 5.89
N GLU A 392 -5.88 -23.51 5.84
CA GLU A 392 -6.50 -24.00 4.61
C GLU A 392 -7.32 -22.91 3.92
N ALA A 393 -8.04 -22.07 4.68
CA ALA A 393 -8.77 -20.94 4.13
C ALA A 393 -7.79 -19.93 3.49
N SER A 394 -6.71 -19.63 4.20
CA SER A 394 -5.64 -18.74 3.74
C SER A 394 -4.96 -19.26 2.47
N GLN A 395 -4.61 -20.55 2.45
CA GLN A 395 -3.99 -21.23 1.31
C GLN A 395 -4.92 -21.26 0.09
N ASP A 396 -6.19 -21.58 0.29
CA ASP A 396 -7.19 -21.58 -0.78
C ASP A 396 -7.39 -20.20 -1.40
N MET A 397 -7.38 -19.14 -0.57
CA MET A 397 -7.48 -17.77 -1.06
C MET A 397 -6.26 -17.39 -1.91
N ALA A 398 -5.06 -17.77 -1.45
CA ALA A 398 -3.79 -17.43 -2.08
C ALA A 398 -3.52 -18.20 -3.39
N ARG A 399 -4.32 -19.23 -3.72
CA ARG A 399 -4.16 -19.98 -4.98
C ARG A 399 -4.24 -19.04 -6.19
N PRO A 400 -3.24 -19.06 -7.10
CA PRO A 400 -3.25 -18.18 -8.26
C PRO A 400 -4.51 -18.38 -9.12
N LEU A 401 -5.21 -17.28 -9.43
CA LEU A 401 -6.32 -17.29 -10.39
C LEU A 401 -5.85 -17.60 -11.82
N VAL A 402 -4.59 -17.28 -12.10
CA VAL A 402 -3.91 -17.49 -13.38
C VAL A 402 -2.41 -17.62 -13.11
N PRO A 403 -1.67 -18.48 -13.84
CA PRO A 403 -0.21 -18.55 -13.73
C PRO A 403 0.45 -17.19 -14.02
N ALA A 404 1.52 -16.85 -13.27
CA ALA A 404 2.17 -15.55 -13.37
C ALA A 404 2.74 -15.24 -14.77
N PHE A 405 3.30 -16.24 -15.47
CA PHE A 405 3.77 -16.05 -16.85
C PHE A 405 2.63 -15.67 -17.81
N LEU A 406 1.48 -16.33 -17.68
CA LEU A 406 0.31 -16.07 -18.51
C LEU A 406 -0.31 -14.71 -18.18
N PHE A 407 -0.35 -14.33 -16.90
CA PHE A 407 -0.77 -12.99 -16.48
C PHE A 407 0.08 -11.89 -17.14
N ARG A 408 1.42 -12.03 -17.11
CA ARG A 408 2.35 -11.09 -17.73
C ARG A 408 2.17 -11.02 -19.24
N TRP A 409 1.90 -12.15 -19.89
CA TRP A 409 1.67 -12.21 -21.34
C TRP A 409 0.34 -11.57 -21.77
N LEU A 410 -0.72 -11.71 -20.97
CA LEU A 410 -2.05 -11.15 -21.27
C LEU A 410 -2.18 -9.66 -20.90
N ALA A 411 -1.40 -9.17 -19.93
CA ALA A 411 -1.48 -7.78 -19.45
C ALA A 411 -1.35 -6.70 -20.56
N PRO A 412 -0.42 -6.80 -21.53
CA PRO A 412 -0.35 -5.88 -22.68
C PRO A 412 -1.69 -5.69 -23.40
N LEU A 413 -2.44 -6.77 -23.61
CA LEU A 413 -3.74 -6.72 -24.31
C LEU A 413 -4.77 -5.94 -23.50
N LYS A 414 -4.80 -6.14 -22.17
CA LYS A 414 -5.67 -5.38 -21.26
C LYS A 414 -5.36 -3.88 -21.34
N TRP A 415 -4.11 -3.50 -21.17
CA TRP A 415 -3.71 -2.09 -21.15
C TRP A 415 -3.93 -1.40 -22.49
N LEU A 416 -3.63 -2.08 -23.60
CA LEU A 416 -3.90 -1.57 -24.95
C LEU A 416 -5.39 -1.35 -25.20
N ARG A 417 -6.24 -2.29 -24.77
CA ARG A 417 -7.70 -2.13 -24.89
C ARG A 417 -8.21 -0.95 -24.07
N MET A 418 -7.75 -0.80 -22.83
CA MET A 418 -8.13 0.33 -21.97
C MET A 418 -7.63 1.67 -22.51
N GLY A 419 -6.42 1.71 -23.05
CA GLY A 419 -5.86 2.90 -23.70
C GLY A 419 -6.65 3.32 -24.93
N ARG A 420 -6.94 2.36 -25.82
CA ARG A 420 -7.72 2.62 -27.06
C ARG A 420 -9.12 3.16 -26.79
N ALA A 421 -9.76 2.75 -25.70
CA ALA A 421 -11.04 3.30 -25.26
C ALA A 421 -10.99 4.82 -24.98
N HIS A 422 -9.80 5.38 -24.80
CA HIS A 422 -9.55 6.81 -24.57
C HIS A 422 -8.66 7.44 -25.65
N GLY A 423 -8.55 6.81 -26.82
CA GLY A 423 -7.73 7.31 -27.94
C GLY A 423 -6.21 7.18 -27.73
N ILE A 424 -5.75 6.42 -26.74
CA ILE A 424 -4.33 6.21 -26.44
C ILE A 424 -3.82 4.93 -27.12
N GLY A 425 -2.87 5.09 -28.05
CA GLY A 425 -2.20 3.99 -28.74
C GLY A 425 -1.07 3.35 -27.92
N LEU A 426 -0.53 2.21 -28.40
CA LEU A 426 0.52 1.45 -27.71
C LEU A 426 1.76 2.30 -27.40
N ARG A 427 2.25 3.08 -28.36
CA ARG A 427 3.42 3.97 -28.16
C ARG A 427 3.16 5.01 -27.07
N GLN A 428 1.94 5.55 -27.01
CA GLN A 428 1.57 6.57 -26.02
C GLN A 428 1.44 5.99 -24.60
N LEU A 429 1.08 4.71 -24.43
CA LEU A 429 1.07 4.08 -23.09
C LEU A 429 2.45 4.11 -22.41
N HIS A 430 3.51 4.08 -23.22
CA HIS A 430 4.91 4.18 -22.80
C HIS A 430 5.44 5.61 -22.75
N ALA A 431 4.58 6.64 -22.87
CA ALA A 431 5.01 8.03 -22.82
C ALA A 431 5.80 8.34 -21.53
N ARG A 432 6.81 9.20 -21.66
CA ARG A 432 7.71 9.61 -20.58
C ARG A 432 7.56 11.10 -20.30
N PRO A 433 6.38 11.56 -19.86
CA PRO A 433 6.08 12.98 -19.89
C PRO A 433 6.77 13.80 -18.79
N LEU A 434 7.50 13.17 -17.87
CA LEU A 434 8.34 13.86 -16.87
C LEU A 434 9.80 14.01 -17.34
N ALA A 435 10.21 13.30 -18.39
CA ALA A 435 11.52 13.53 -18.99
C ALA A 435 11.49 14.87 -19.73
N GLU A 436 12.57 15.64 -19.65
CA GLU A 436 12.76 16.80 -20.51
C GLU A 436 12.56 16.37 -21.98
N ALA A 437 11.90 17.22 -22.77
CA ALA A 437 11.77 16.96 -24.19
C ALA A 437 13.18 16.78 -24.77
N GLU A 438 13.48 15.63 -25.36
CA GLU A 438 14.70 15.49 -26.17
C GLU A 438 14.69 16.66 -27.16
N PRO A 439 15.74 17.51 -27.20
CA PRO A 439 15.80 18.55 -28.20
C PRO A 439 15.65 17.86 -29.57
N PRO A 440 14.85 18.41 -30.50
CA PRO A 440 14.64 17.78 -31.79
C PRO A 440 16.01 17.54 -32.41
N CYS A 441 16.30 16.26 -32.67
CA CYS A 441 17.52 15.83 -33.33
C CYS A 441 17.62 16.66 -34.62
N ARG A 442 18.56 17.62 -34.65
CA ARG A 442 18.84 18.41 -35.84
C ARG A 442 19.27 17.41 -36.90
N ARG A 443 18.34 17.04 -37.79
CA ARG A 443 18.69 16.32 -39.01
C ARG A 443 19.71 17.19 -39.74
N GLY A 444 20.86 16.60 -40.02
CA GLY A 444 22.05 17.29 -40.47
C GLY A 444 21.80 18.22 -41.65
N GLU A 445 22.31 19.43 -41.52
CA GLU A 445 22.95 20.10 -42.64
C GLU A 445 24.35 19.50 -42.76
N ALA A 446 24.50 18.57 -43.70
CA ALA A 446 25.78 18.18 -44.27
C ALA A 446 25.52 17.47 -45.60
N GLY A 447 25.81 18.17 -46.70
CA GLY A 447 25.75 17.67 -48.07
C GLY A 447 25.07 18.64 -49.00
#